data_AF-A0A947ZWV3-F1
#
_entry.id   AF-A0A947ZWV3-F1
#
_cell.length_a   1.000
_cell.length_b   1.000
_cell.length_c   1.000
_cell.angle_alpha   90.00
_cell.angle_beta   90.00
_cell.angle_gamma   90.00
#
_symmetry.space_group_name_H-M   'P 1'
#
loop_
_entity.id
_entity.type
_entity.pdbx_description
1 polymer ?
#
loop_
_entity_poly.entity_id
_entity_poly.type
_entity_poly.pdbx_seq_one_letter_code
_entity_poly.pdbx_strand_id
1 'polypeptide(L)'
;MFKSIILSAVVCLLSVNLFAAGKDKTSNGAKFWRDGKYCRQDNIDLKKAGQGILRAKVEGKWQDFTIQHLSTAFMEWNLKGRIKTLEGIKKREMPGFAGPHSGMVASHGFRRSDSRTAINNAVKGMGFLPKPEAIGGLLNEFQSSADSSMDYKLNWLINLYSKRKDLLDDTKQISLELYAKPDFATHTFLNQMTDPAVSIVFLDIPSFEVRAITQLIDPNDPELTEYQRQMVEYVNGIHDYFHGAAPRKSIVAVYHVIEVFDNSPGKARGKRVVPPLP
;
A
#
# COMPACT_ATOMS: atom_id res chain seq x y z
N MET A 1 26.61 -4.90 34.33
CA MET A 1 25.80 -5.98 33.72
C MET A 1 24.31 -5.73 34.00
N PHE A 2 23.75 -4.59 33.57
CA PHE A 2 22.34 -4.21 33.80
C PHE A 2 21.94 -3.03 32.88
N LYS A 3 21.91 -3.20 31.54
CA LYS A 3 21.34 -2.20 30.59
C LYS A 3 20.86 -2.81 29.25
N SER A 4 20.27 -4.01 29.25
CA SER A 4 19.87 -4.70 28.00
C SER A 4 18.41 -5.14 27.90
N ILE A 5 17.46 -4.56 28.65
CA ILE A 5 16.06 -5.04 28.65
C ILE A 5 15.01 -3.98 28.19
N ILE A 6 15.40 -2.75 27.89
CA ILE A 6 14.40 -1.67 27.64
C ILE A 6 14.12 -1.40 26.13
N LEU A 7 14.77 -2.10 25.20
CA LEU A 7 14.54 -1.86 23.75
C LEU A 7 13.46 -2.75 23.11
N SER A 8 12.93 -3.76 23.82
CA SER A 8 11.89 -4.65 23.30
C SER A 8 10.46 -4.30 23.77
N ALA A 9 10.30 -3.32 24.68
CA ALA A 9 9.02 -3.04 25.30
C ALA A 9 8.21 -1.90 24.63
N VAL A 10 8.84 -1.03 23.83
CA VAL A 10 8.17 0.18 23.29
C VAL A 10 7.66 0.01 21.85
N VAL A 11 8.10 -1.03 21.13
CA VAL A 11 7.44 -1.45 19.87
C VAL A 11 6.28 -2.45 20.15
N CYS A 12 6.20 -3.01 21.35
CA CYS A 12 5.11 -3.89 21.81
C CYS A 12 3.96 -3.17 22.55
N LEU A 13 3.99 -1.84 22.69
CA LEU A 13 2.94 -1.08 23.40
C LEU A 13 1.77 -0.60 22.51
N LEU A 14 1.72 -1.05 21.25
CA LEU A 14 0.54 -0.90 20.38
C LEU A 14 -0.28 -2.19 20.21
N SER A 15 0.09 -3.30 20.88
CA SER A 15 -0.54 -4.62 20.68
C SER A 15 -1.38 -5.14 21.87
N VAL A 16 -1.61 -4.36 22.93
CA VAL A 16 -2.44 -4.80 24.07
C VAL A 16 -3.46 -3.74 24.43
N ASN A 17 -4.55 -3.65 23.66
CA ASN A 17 -5.92 -3.28 24.07
C ASN A 17 -6.83 -3.05 22.84
N LEU A 18 -7.04 -4.10 22.04
CA LEU A 18 -8.04 -4.10 20.95
C LEU A 18 -9.00 -5.30 21.03
N PHE A 19 -9.14 -5.91 22.21
CA PHE A 19 -10.17 -6.92 22.49
C PHE A 19 -11.36 -6.32 23.21
N ALA A 20 -12.03 -5.39 22.53
CA ALA A 20 -13.41 -5.03 22.81
C ALA A 20 -14.12 -4.60 21.52
N ALA A 21 -13.90 -5.33 20.42
CA ALA A 21 -14.81 -5.26 19.29
C ALA A 21 -16.04 -6.12 19.64
N GLY A 22 -17.14 -5.44 19.98
CA GLY A 22 -18.41 -6.07 20.28
C GLY A 22 -18.81 -7.06 19.19
N LYS A 23 -19.36 -8.20 19.62
CA LYS A 23 -20.00 -9.21 18.77
C LYS A 23 -21.25 -8.61 18.12
N ASP A 24 -21.08 -7.76 17.11
CA ASP A 24 -22.20 -7.31 16.30
C ASP A 24 -22.40 -8.30 15.14
N LYS A 25 -23.57 -8.92 15.11
CA LYS A 25 -23.85 -10.21 14.42
C LYS A 25 -24.15 -10.11 12.93
N THR A 26 -23.73 -9.04 12.27
CA THR A 26 -23.50 -9.00 10.82
C THR A 26 -22.28 -8.12 10.56
N SER A 27 -21.10 -8.71 10.36
CA SER A 27 -19.91 -7.92 10.02
C SER A 27 -20.22 -7.12 8.75
N ASN A 28 -20.01 -5.80 8.81
CA ASN A 28 -20.09 -4.97 7.61
C ASN A 28 -19.24 -5.65 6.52
N GLY A 29 -19.82 -5.93 5.35
CA GLY A 29 -19.10 -6.53 4.23
C GLY A 29 -18.95 -8.04 4.22
N ALA A 30 -19.72 -8.80 5.01
CA ALA A 30 -19.75 -10.28 4.92
C ALA A 30 -19.89 -10.79 3.47
N LYS A 31 -20.69 -10.09 2.64
CA LYS A 31 -20.89 -10.38 1.21
C LYS A 31 -19.62 -10.33 0.34
N PHE A 32 -18.56 -9.68 0.81
CA PHE A 32 -17.29 -9.56 0.08
C PHE A 32 -16.35 -10.75 0.32
N TRP A 33 -16.68 -11.62 1.27
CA TRP A 33 -15.90 -12.79 1.62
C TRP A 33 -16.55 -14.05 1.05
N ARG A 34 -15.88 -14.69 0.10
CA ARG A 34 -16.30 -15.96 -0.50
C ARG A 34 -16.11 -17.07 0.52
N ASP A 35 -17.21 -17.75 0.85
CA ASP A 35 -17.31 -18.79 1.88
C ASP A 35 -16.72 -18.37 3.25
N GLY A 36 -16.69 -17.06 3.53
CA GLY A 36 -16.07 -16.52 4.74
C GLY A 36 -14.54 -16.71 4.81
N LYS A 37 -13.85 -16.90 3.67
CA LYS A 37 -12.40 -17.23 3.63
C LYS A 37 -11.54 -16.17 2.96
N TYR A 38 -11.94 -15.71 1.79
CA TYR A 38 -11.13 -14.80 0.98
C TYR A 38 -12.02 -13.80 0.23
N CYS A 39 -11.47 -12.66 -0.17
CA CYS A 39 -12.17 -11.68 -1.00
C CYS A 39 -11.67 -11.70 -2.46
N ARG A 40 -12.52 -11.27 -3.39
CA ARG A 40 -12.13 -10.99 -4.77
C ARG A 40 -12.94 -9.81 -5.30
N GLN A 41 -12.25 -8.81 -5.83
CA GLN A 41 -12.90 -7.69 -6.52
C GLN A 41 -13.45 -8.12 -7.87
N ASP A 42 -14.69 -7.72 -8.11
CA ASP A 42 -15.47 -7.90 -9.34
C ASP A 42 -15.80 -6.54 -10.00
N ASN A 43 -15.27 -5.45 -9.45
CA ASN A 43 -15.40 -4.08 -9.94
C ASN A 43 -14.17 -3.58 -10.72
N ILE A 44 -13.25 -4.47 -11.08
CA ILE A 44 -12.02 -4.19 -11.84
C ILE A 44 -11.75 -5.30 -12.87
N ASP A 45 -11.26 -4.93 -14.05
CA ASP A 45 -10.83 -5.82 -15.13
C ASP A 45 -9.44 -5.40 -15.63
N LEU A 46 -8.48 -6.33 -15.46
CA LEU A 46 -7.05 -6.13 -15.75
C LEU A 46 -6.60 -6.79 -17.05
N LYS A 47 -7.51 -7.34 -17.87
CA LYS A 47 -7.14 -8.06 -19.10
C LYS A 47 -6.31 -7.24 -20.08
N LYS A 48 -6.48 -5.92 -20.08
CA LYS A 48 -5.73 -4.98 -20.93
C LYS A 48 -4.65 -4.19 -20.18
N ALA A 49 -4.36 -4.54 -18.92
CA ALA A 49 -3.41 -3.78 -18.10
C ALA A 49 -1.99 -3.77 -18.71
N GLY A 50 -1.57 -4.86 -19.36
CA GLY A 50 -0.30 -4.92 -20.11
C GLY A 50 -0.25 -4.01 -21.34
N GLN A 51 -1.40 -3.48 -21.79
CA GLN A 51 -1.52 -2.47 -22.85
C GLN A 51 -1.67 -1.05 -22.27
N GLY A 52 -1.51 -0.88 -20.96
CA GLY A 52 -1.70 0.39 -20.27
C GLY A 52 -3.16 0.80 -20.08
N ILE A 53 -4.12 -0.11 -20.28
CA ILE A 53 -5.56 0.16 -20.14
C ILE A 53 -6.15 -0.71 -19.03
N LEU A 54 -6.88 -0.09 -18.11
CA LEU A 54 -7.56 -0.75 -17.03
C LEU A 54 -9.04 -0.39 -17.06
N ARG A 55 -9.92 -1.37 -16.92
CA ARG A 55 -11.37 -1.13 -16.88
C ARG A 55 -11.87 -1.30 -15.46
N ALA A 56 -12.64 -0.33 -14.94
CA ALA A 56 -13.15 -0.39 -13.58
C ALA A 56 -14.53 0.24 -13.44
N LYS A 57 -15.29 -0.21 -12.44
CA LYS A 57 -16.60 0.34 -12.10
C LYS A 57 -16.44 1.43 -11.04
N VAL A 58 -16.28 2.66 -11.51
CA VAL A 58 -16.12 3.85 -10.67
C VAL A 58 -17.41 4.66 -10.70
N GLU A 59 -17.89 5.09 -9.54
CA GLU A 59 -19.18 5.77 -9.38
C GLU A 59 -20.35 5.01 -10.03
N GLY A 60 -20.31 3.68 -9.91
CA GLY A 60 -21.33 2.79 -10.46
C GLY A 60 -21.25 2.56 -11.98
N LYS A 61 -20.30 3.17 -12.70
CA LYS A 61 -20.17 3.05 -14.16
C LYS A 61 -18.86 2.38 -14.55
N TRP A 62 -18.96 1.37 -15.41
CA TRP A 62 -17.79 0.77 -16.04
C TRP A 62 -17.19 1.72 -17.06
N GLN A 63 -15.91 2.02 -16.92
CA GLN A 63 -15.16 2.88 -17.83
C GLN A 63 -13.70 2.45 -17.92
N ASP A 64 -13.04 2.86 -18.99
CA ASP A 64 -11.63 2.57 -19.24
C ASP A 64 -10.77 3.72 -18.71
N PHE A 65 -9.66 3.37 -18.10
CA PHE A 65 -8.65 4.27 -17.55
C PHE A 65 -7.29 3.96 -18.18
N THR A 66 -6.54 4.99 -18.53
CA THR A 66 -5.15 4.85 -18.97
C THR A 66 -4.25 4.81 -17.74
N ILE A 67 -3.51 3.71 -17.58
CA ILE A 67 -2.47 3.58 -16.56
C ILE A 67 -1.33 4.55 -16.94
N GLN A 68 -0.91 5.35 -15.97
CA GLN A 68 0.15 6.34 -16.11
C GLN A 68 1.37 5.97 -15.27
N HIS A 69 2.49 6.58 -15.58
CA HIS A 69 3.70 6.52 -14.77
C HIS A 69 3.69 7.64 -13.72
N LEU A 70 4.19 7.37 -12.52
CA LEU A 70 4.49 8.39 -11.53
C LEU A 70 5.46 9.42 -12.12
N SER A 71 5.28 10.69 -11.77
CA SER A 71 6.16 11.73 -12.29
C SER A 71 7.58 11.56 -11.76
N THR A 72 8.59 11.95 -12.55
CA THR A 72 9.99 11.96 -12.11
C THR A 72 10.17 12.72 -10.80
N ALA A 73 9.48 13.86 -10.64
CA ALA A 73 9.52 14.66 -9.42
C ALA A 73 8.97 13.90 -8.20
N PHE A 74 7.85 13.17 -8.37
CA PHE A 74 7.31 12.31 -7.33
C PHE A 74 8.31 11.21 -6.96
N MET A 75 8.84 10.49 -7.95
CA MET A 75 9.77 9.38 -7.72
C MET A 75 11.04 9.83 -7.00
N GLU A 76 11.62 10.95 -7.43
CA GLU A 76 12.81 11.49 -6.78
C GLU A 76 12.56 11.91 -5.33
N TRP A 77 11.51 12.69 -5.07
CA TRP A 77 11.15 13.11 -3.72
C TRP A 77 10.89 11.88 -2.84
N ASN A 78 10.13 10.91 -3.35
CA ASN A 78 9.74 9.74 -2.59
C ASN A 78 10.93 8.87 -2.19
N LEU A 79 11.79 8.53 -3.16
CA LEU A 79 12.96 7.70 -2.92
C LEU A 79 14.00 8.41 -2.05
N LYS A 80 14.28 9.71 -2.28
CA LYS A 80 15.22 10.49 -1.45
C LYS A 80 14.74 10.56 0.01
N GLY A 81 13.46 10.82 0.23
CA GLY A 81 12.90 10.89 1.57
C GLY A 81 12.91 9.53 2.29
N ARG A 82 12.64 8.43 1.58
CA ARG A 82 12.78 7.07 2.15
C ARG A 82 14.21 6.74 2.56
N ILE A 83 15.18 7.03 1.68
CA ILE A 83 16.60 6.81 1.98
C ILE A 83 17.00 7.60 3.22
N LYS A 84 16.64 8.90 3.29
CA LYS A 84 16.91 9.74 4.46
C LYS A 84 16.32 9.13 5.75
N THR A 85 15.07 8.66 5.70
CA THR A 85 14.42 8.01 6.84
C THR A 85 15.15 6.74 7.27
N LEU A 86 15.54 5.88 6.32
CA LEU A 86 16.29 4.66 6.61
C LEU A 86 17.67 4.97 7.21
N GLU A 87 18.38 5.97 6.70
CA GLU A 87 19.65 6.43 7.25
C GLU A 87 19.50 7.01 8.67
N GLY A 88 18.41 7.72 8.94
CA GLY A 88 18.06 8.18 10.29
C GLY A 88 17.82 7.01 11.25
N ILE A 89 17.06 6.01 10.83
CA ILE A 89 16.82 4.79 11.62
C ILE A 89 18.14 4.08 11.97
N LYS A 90 19.11 4.01 11.03
CA LYS A 90 20.45 3.49 11.32
C LYS A 90 21.16 4.25 12.44
N LYS A 91 20.90 5.55 12.56
CA LYS A 91 21.41 6.43 13.63
C LYS A 91 20.52 6.44 14.88
N ARG A 92 19.50 5.58 14.94
CA ARG A 92 18.49 5.49 16.01
C ARG A 92 17.62 6.75 16.13
N GLU A 93 17.43 7.46 15.03
CA GLU A 93 16.47 8.55 14.93
C GLU A 93 15.07 7.96 14.70
N MET A 94 14.07 8.49 15.40
CA MET A 94 12.69 8.07 15.21
C MET A 94 12.15 8.63 13.88
N PRO A 95 11.56 7.78 13.02
CA PRO A 95 10.94 8.26 11.80
C PRO A 95 9.71 9.12 12.13
N GLY A 96 9.49 10.15 11.32
CA GLY A 96 8.25 10.93 11.36
C GLY A 96 7.06 10.12 10.83
N PHE A 97 5.84 10.54 11.19
CA PHE A 97 4.60 9.95 10.66
C PHE A 97 4.24 10.42 9.24
N ALA A 98 4.71 11.61 8.86
CA ALA A 98 4.46 12.23 7.56
C ALA A 98 5.55 11.87 6.54
N GLY A 99 5.35 12.22 5.27
CA GLY A 99 6.33 11.99 4.21
C GLY A 99 6.02 10.81 3.29
N PRO A 100 7.03 10.34 2.53
CA PRO A 100 6.81 9.52 1.32
C PRO A 100 6.37 8.08 1.57
N HIS A 101 6.53 7.58 2.79
CA HIS A 101 6.00 6.28 3.19
C HIS A 101 4.53 6.35 3.59
N SER A 102 4.01 7.51 4.00
CA SER A 102 2.67 7.62 4.59
C SER A 102 1.71 8.28 3.62
N GLY A 103 0.93 7.47 2.91
CA GLY A 103 -0.14 7.95 2.03
C GLY A 103 -1.48 7.98 2.75
N MET A 104 -2.18 9.12 2.69
CA MET A 104 -3.55 9.27 3.18
C MET A 104 -4.52 8.88 2.05
N VAL A 105 -5.09 7.67 2.15
CA VAL A 105 -5.98 7.11 1.14
C VAL A 105 -7.42 7.55 1.40
N ALA A 106 -7.87 8.54 0.64
CA ALA A 106 -9.26 8.92 0.54
C ALA A 106 -10.01 7.93 -0.37
N SER A 107 -11.14 7.41 0.13
CA SER A 107 -11.97 6.41 -0.54
C SER A 107 -13.44 6.64 -0.24
N HIS A 108 -14.33 6.15 -1.10
CA HIS A 108 -15.77 6.16 -0.89
C HIS A 108 -16.42 4.90 -1.48
N GLY A 109 -17.71 4.68 -1.19
CA GLY A 109 -18.50 3.63 -1.85
C GLY A 109 -19.41 2.84 -0.89
N PHE A 110 -18.91 2.43 0.27
CA PHE A 110 -19.68 1.68 1.26
C PHE A 110 -19.85 2.50 2.54
N ARG A 111 -21.11 2.67 2.99
CA ARG A 111 -21.40 3.28 4.29
C ARG A 111 -21.45 2.19 5.38
N ARG A 112 -20.53 2.24 6.33
CA ARG A 112 -20.58 1.36 7.52
C ARG A 112 -21.84 1.63 8.34
N SER A 113 -22.32 0.61 9.04
CA SER A 113 -23.48 0.71 9.93
C SER A 113 -23.33 1.76 11.05
N ASP A 114 -22.11 2.04 11.48
CA ASP A 114 -21.77 3.02 12.52
C ASP A 114 -21.47 4.43 11.98
N SER A 115 -21.62 4.67 10.67
CA SER A 115 -21.35 5.98 10.05
C SER A 115 -22.56 6.54 9.29
N ARG A 116 -22.68 7.87 9.28
CA ARG A 116 -23.64 8.59 8.44
C ARG A 116 -23.13 8.81 7.01
N THR A 117 -21.82 8.72 6.77
CA THR A 117 -21.17 8.99 5.48
C THR A 117 -20.35 7.79 4.99
N ALA A 118 -20.18 7.67 3.68
CA ALA A 118 -19.37 6.62 3.05
C ALA A 118 -17.90 7.02 2.83
N ILE A 119 -17.59 8.32 2.95
CA ILE A 119 -16.23 8.84 2.77
C ILE A 119 -15.36 8.35 3.93
N ASN A 120 -14.15 7.92 3.59
CA ASN A 120 -13.15 7.49 4.54
C ASN A 120 -11.76 8.00 4.13
N ASN A 121 -10.89 8.23 5.11
CA ASN A 121 -9.48 8.47 4.90
C ASN A 121 -8.66 7.58 5.84
N ALA A 122 -7.72 6.82 5.29
CA ALA A 122 -6.83 5.98 6.07
C ALA A 122 -5.37 6.25 5.72
N VAL A 123 -4.55 6.48 6.76
CA VAL A 123 -3.09 6.52 6.60
C VAL A 123 -2.59 5.10 6.37
N LYS A 124 -1.81 4.93 5.31
CA LYS A 124 -1.27 3.64 4.90
C LYS A 124 0.21 3.75 4.58
N GLY A 125 0.97 2.74 5.01
CA GLY A 125 2.32 2.52 4.55
C GLY A 125 2.29 2.22 3.05
N MET A 126 2.94 3.06 2.26
CA MET A 126 3.05 2.94 0.82
C MET A 126 4.40 2.32 0.46
N GLY A 127 4.45 1.58 -0.63
CA GLY A 127 5.66 1.05 -1.21
C GLY A 127 5.57 0.97 -2.73
N PHE A 128 6.62 0.43 -3.33
CA PHE A 128 6.72 0.18 -4.76
C PHE A 128 6.71 -1.32 -5.02
N LEU A 129 6.01 -1.73 -6.07
CA LEU A 129 6.16 -3.06 -6.60
C LEU A 129 7.39 -3.10 -7.51
N PRO A 130 8.15 -4.21 -7.59
CA PRO A 130 9.10 -4.41 -8.66
C PRO A 130 8.38 -4.62 -9.99
N LYS A 131 9.09 -4.40 -11.09
CA LYS A 131 8.65 -4.83 -12.42
C LYS A 131 8.46 -6.34 -12.47
N PRO A 132 7.55 -6.86 -13.32
CA PRO A 132 7.27 -8.29 -13.42
C PRO A 132 8.51 -9.16 -13.59
N GLU A 133 9.48 -8.72 -14.38
CA GLU A 133 10.73 -9.44 -14.64
C GLU A 133 11.72 -9.42 -13.47
N ALA A 134 11.57 -8.49 -12.51
CA ALA A 134 12.49 -8.32 -11.38
C ALA A 134 11.99 -8.98 -10.08
N ILE A 135 10.68 -9.20 -9.94
CA ILE A 135 10.07 -9.61 -8.66
C ILE A 135 10.61 -10.95 -8.14
N GLY A 136 10.82 -11.94 -9.02
CA GLY A 136 11.33 -13.26 -8.64
C GLY A 136 12.74 -13.20 -8.05
N GLY A 137 13.62 -12.39 -8.63
CA GLY A 137 14.98 -12.20 -8.12
C GLY A 137 14.98 -11.56 -6.72
N LEU A 138 14.18 -10.51 -6.53
CA LEU A 138 14.08 -9.83 -5.24
C LEU A 138 13.43 -10.70 -4.15
N LEU A 139 12.47 -11.57 -4.51
CA LEU A 139 11.91 -12.55 -3.59
C LEU A 139 12.96 -13.55 -3.07
N ASN A 140 13.83 -14.04 -3.96
CA ASN A 140 14.92 -14.93 -3.57
C ASN A 140 15.91 -14.21 -2.63
N GLU A 141 16.18 -12.93 -2.86
CA GLU A 141 16.99 -12.11 -1.95
C GLU A 141 16.34 -11.96 -0.57
N PHE A 142 15.02 -11.75 -0.50
CA PHE A 142 14.30 -11.70 0.78
C PHE A 142 14.38 -13.01 1.56
N GLN A 143 14.14 -14.13 0.88
CA GLN A 143 14.18 -15.45 1.51
C GLN A 143 15.58 -15.79 2.02
N SER A 144 16.62 -15.55 1.21
CA SER A 144 18.00 -15.84 1.59
C SER A 144 18.56 -14.91 2.68
N SER A 145 17.95 -13.75 2.89
CA SER A 145 18.38 -12.76 3.89
C SER A 145 17.38 -12.52 5.02
N ALA A 146 16.36 -13.37 5.17
CA ALA A 146 15.29 -13.22 6.16
C ALA A 146 15.82 -13.09 7.60
N ASP A 147 16.86 -13.85 7.95
CA ASP A 147 17.49 -13.88 9.28
C ASP A 147 18.71 -12.95 9.39
N SER A 148 18.97 -12.11 8.38
CA SER A 148 20.08 -11.15 8.41
C SER A 148 19.88 -10.05 9.45
N SER A 149 20.97 -9.38 9.84
CA SER A 149 20.94 -8.27 10.79
C SER A 149 20.10 -7.10 10.28
N MET A 150 19.53 -6.32 11.19
CA MET A 150 18.77 -5.11 10.81
C MET A 150 19.61 -4.14 9.96
N ASP A 151 20.93 -4.01 10.22
CA ASP A 151 21.80 -3.16 9.39
C ASP A 151 21.87 -3.66 7.94
N TYR A 152 21.97 -4.98 7.73
CA TYR A 152 21.93 -5.57 6.40
C TYR A 152 20.60 -5.24 5.71
N LYS A 153 19.47 -5.46 6.41
CA LYS A 153 18.14 -5.23 5.86
C LYS A 153 17.91 -3.76 5.46
N LEU A 154 18.36 -2.83 6.29
CA LEU A 154 18.32 -1.39 6.00
C LEU A 154 19.20 -1.03 4.80
N ASN A 155 20.42 -1.57 4.70
CA ASN A 155 21.30 -1.35 3.55
C ASN A 155 20.72 -1.91 2.25
N TRP A 156 20.06 -3.07 2.34
CA TRP A 156 19.37 -3.67 1.19
C TRP A 156 18.27 -2.75 0.65
N LEU A 157 17.43 -2.20 1.54
CA LEU A 157 16.37 -1.25 1.19
C LEU A 157 16.93 0.06 0.64
N ILE A 158 17.97 0.61 1.25
CA ILE A 158 18.66 1.80 0.74
C ILE A 158 19.20 1.54 -0.67
N ASN A 159 19.83 0.39 -0.91
CA ASN A 159 20.34 0.00 -2.22
C ASN A 159 19.21 -0.17 -3.25
N LEU A 160 18.05 -0.73 -2.85
CA LEU A 160 16.88 -0.82 -3.72
C LEU A 160 16.43 0.58 -4.18
N TYR A 161 16.29 1.53 -3.25
CA TYR A 161 15.79 2.87 -3.56
C TYR A 161 16.83 3.80 -4.22
N SER A 162 18.12 3.54 -4.05
CA SER A 162 19.19 4.39 -4.60
C SER A 162 19.77 3.84 -5.90
N LYS A 163 20.20 2.58 -5.91
CA LYS A 163 21.02 1.98 -6.99
C LYS A 163 20.21 1.08 -7.91
N ARG A 164 19.08 0.53 -7.45
CA ARG A 164 18.24 -0.42 -8.19
C ARG A 164 16.82 0.10 -8.41
N LYS A 165 16.66 1.43 -8.46
CA LYS A 165 15.35 2.10 -8.60
C LYS A 165 14.67 1.79 -9.94
N ASP A 166 15.44 1.41 -10.94
CA ASP A 166 15.01 0.96 -12.26
C ASP A 166 14.27 -0.39 -12.24
N LEU A 167 14.43 -1.16 -11.16
CA LEU A 167 13.66 -2.38 -10.91
C LEU A 167 12.23 -2.09 -10.43
N LEU A 168 11.94 -0.87 -9.99
CA LEU A 168 10.63 -0.49 -9.48
C LEU A 168 9.66 -0.19 -10.62
N ASP A 169 8.42 -0.63 -10.46
CA ASP A 169 7.31 -0.31 -11.33
C ASP A 169 6.72 1.04 -10.88
N ASP A 170 6.92 2.06 -11.71
CA ASP A 170 6.45 3.42 -11.48
C ASP A 170 5.00 3.62 -11.95
N THR A 171 4.31 2.59 -12.44
CA THR A 171 2.88 2.66 -12.77
C THR A 171 1.96 2.33 -11.60
N LYS A 172 2.54 1.93 -10.45
CA LYS A 172 1.79 1.45 -9.29
C LYS A 172 2.41 1.91 -7.98
N GLN A 173 1.55 2.09 -6.98
CA GLN A 173 1.94 2.07 -5.57
C GLN A 173 1.29 0.88 -4.89
N ILE A 174 1.88 0.39 -3.80
CA ILE A 174 1.36 -0.77 -3.05
C ILE A 174 1.18 -0.45 -1.57
N SER A 175 0.24 -1.17 -0.94
CA SER A 175 0.03 -1.16 0.51
C SER A 175 -0.62 -2.48 0.98
N LEU A 176 -0.92 -2.56 2.27
CA LEU A 176 -1.59 -3.70 2.91
C LEU A 176 -2.91 -3.27 3.56
N GLU A 177 -3.93 -4.12 3.43
CA GLU A 177 -5.13 -4.10 4.28
C GLU A 177 -4.90 -5.00 5.50
N LEU A 178 -4.07 -4.53 6.44
CA LEU A 178 -3.59 -5.30 7.60
C LEU A 178 -4.71 -5.83 8.50
N TYR A 179 -5.79 -5.07 8.63
CA TYR A 179 -6.88 -5.39 9.57
C TYR A 179 -8.08 -6.03 8.90
N ALA A 180 -8.19 -6.03 7.57
CA ALA A 180 -9.33 -6.64 6.89
C ALA A 180 -9.24 -8.18 6.98
N LYS A 181 -10.33 -8.79 7.45
CA LYS A 181 -10.52 -10.22 7.64
C LYS A 181 -12.02 -10.57 7.60
N PRO A 182 -12.42 -11.84 7.41
CA PRO A 182 -13.82 -12.23 7.28
C PRO A 182 -14.75 -11.75 8.40
N ASP A 183 -14.26 -11.70 9.64
CA ASP A 183 -15.00 -11.23 10.82
C ASP A 183 -14.85 -9.72 11.08
N PHE A 184 -13.99 -9.01 10.34
CA PHE A 184 -13.82 -7.56 10.46
C PHE A 184 -13.33 -6.90 9.17
N ALA A 185 -14.16 -6.01 8.61
CA ALA A 185 -13.81 -5.23 7.43
C ALA A 185 -13.47 -3.77 7.78
N THR A 186 -12.32 -3.28 7.32
CA THR A 186 -11.95 -1.86 7.44
C THR A 186 -12.84 -1.01 6.53
N HIS A 187 -13.02 0.27 6.84
CA HIS A 187 -13.80 1.15 5.96
C HIS A 187 -13.12 1.31 4.59
N THR A 188 -11.78 1.39 4.53
CA THR A 188 -11.03 1.42 3.27
C THR A 188 -11.28 0.19 2.42
N PHE A 189 -11.20 -1.02 3.01
CA PHE A 189 -11.52 -2.27 2.32
C PHE A 189 -12.96 -2.25 1.77
N LEU A 190 -13.94 -1.89 2.59
CA LEU A 190 -15.34 -1.84 2.18
C LEU A 190 -15.55 -0.88 1.01
N ASN A 191 -14.93 0.29 1.07
CA ASN A 191 -14.97 1.27 -0.01
C ASN A 191 -14.35 0.70 -1.29
N GLN A 192 -13.10 0.22 -1.24
CA GLN A 192 -12.38 -0.32 -2.39
C GLN A 192 -13.05 -1.54 -3.03
N MET A 193 -13.75 -2.38 -2.23
CA MET A 193 -14.56 -3.48 -2.74
C MET A 193 -15.82 -3.02 -3.49
N THR A 194 -16.29 -1.79 -3.26
CA THR A 194 -17.48 -1.22 -3.93
C THR A 194 -17.16 -0.24 -5.03
N ASP A 195 -16.19 0.64 -4.81
CA ASP A 195 -15.70 1.65 -5.73
C ASP A 195 -14.17 1.66 -5.62
N PRO A 196 -13.44 1.23 -6.66
CA PRO A 196 -12.01 1.03 -6.56
C PRO A 196 -11.23 2.36 -6.73
N ALA A 197 -11.88 3.47 -7.10
CA ALA A 197 -11.22 4.76 -7.23
C ALA A 197 -10.81 5.34 -5.87
N VAL A 198 -9.57 5.81 -5.80
CA VAL A 198 -9.00 6.44 -4.60
C VAL A 198 -8.17 7.67 -4.95
N SER A 199 -8.05 8.58 -4.00
CA SER A 199 -7.07 9.66 -4.01
C SER A 199 -6.11 9.48 -2.83
N ILE A 200 -4.81 9.53 -3.09
CA ILE A 200 -3.76 9.28 -2.11
C ILE A 200 -2.93 10.56 -1.96
N VAL A 201 -3.05 11.22 -0.81
CA VAL A 201 -2.31 12.45 -0.52
C VAL A 201 -1.12 12.15 0.39
N PHE A 202 0.04 12.70 0.05
CA PHE A 202 1.22 12.69 0.89
C PHE A 202 1.41 14.06 1.53
N LEU A 203 1.26 14.12 2.86
CA LEU A 203 1.51 15.33 3.65
C LEU A 203 3.02 15.51 3.82
N ASP A 204 3.62 16.38 3.00
CA ASP A 204 5.04 16.75 3.07
C ASP A 204 5.31 18.00 2.21
N ILE A 205 6.55 18.47 2.15
CA ILE A 205 7.01 19.48 1.18
C ILE A 205 8.16 18.89 0.33
N PRO A 206 7.99 18.71 -0.99
CA PRO A 206 6.75 18.90 -1.75
C PRO A 206 5.61 17.96 -1.32
N SER A 207 4.36 18.33 -1.64
CA SER A 207 3.18 17.50 -1.41
C SER A 207 2.64 17.00 -2.74
N PHE A 208 2.29 15.72 -2.81
CA PHE A 208 1.72 15.10 -3.99
C PHE A 208 0.39 14.42 -3.68
N GLU A 209 -0.47 14.36 -4.69
CA GLU A 209 -1.66 13.52 -4.73
C GLU A 209 -1.55 12.55 -5.90
N VAL A 210 -1.81 11.27 -5.64
CA VAL A 210 -1.88 10.21 -6.64
C VAL A 210 -3.32 9.70 -6.68
N ARG A 211 -3.98 9.84 -7.83
CA ARG A 211 -5.28 9.21 -8.05
C ARG A 211 -5.09 7.89 -8.76
N ALA A 212 -5.76 6.87 -8.24
CA ALA A 212 -5.51 5.50 -8.64
C ALA A 212 -6.79 4.67 -8.65
N ILE A 213 -6.74 3.57 -9.39
CA ILE A 213 -7.70 2.47 -9.26
C ILE A 213 -7.06 1.36 -8.43
N THR A 214 -7.74 0.97 -7.35
CA THR A 214 -7.25 -0.04 -6.42
C THR A 214 -7.64 -1.45 -6.88
N GLN A 215 -6.64 -2.31 -7.00
CA GLN A 215 -6.80 -3.77 -7.03
C GLN A 215 -6.48 -4.34 -5.64
N LEU A 216 -7.36 -5.18 -5.10
CA LEU A 216 -7.15 -5.97 -3.89
C LEU A 216 -6.83 -7.42 -4.26
N ILE A 217 -5.77 -7.95 -3.65
CA ILE A 217 -5.29 -9.31 -3.88
C ILE A 217 -5.26 -10.02 -2.52
N ASP A 218 -6.19 -10.96 -2.32
CA ASP A 218 -6.24 -11.77 -1.10
C ASP A 218 -5.25 -12.94 -1.20
N PRO A 219 -4.34 -13.12 -0.23
CA PRO A 219 -3.39 -14.24 -0.22
C PRO A 219 -4.06 -15.62 -0.26
N ASN A 220 -5.33 -15.73 0.18
CA ASN A 220 -6.05 -16.99 0.27
C ASN A 220 -6.93 -17.27 -0.97
N ASP A 221 -6.92 -16.40 -1.98
CA ASP A 221 -7.67 -16.64 -3.21
C ASP A 221 -7.05 -17.82 -3.99
N PRO A 222 -7.79 -18.92 -4.23
CA PRO A 222 -7.25 -20.09 -4.92
C PRO A 222 -6.91 -19.80 -6.39
N GLU A 223 -7.53 -18.79 -7.01
CA GLU A 223 -7.35 -18.48 -8.44
C GLU A 223 -6.31 -17.39 -8.70
N LEU A 224 -5.47 -17.03 -7.71
CA LEU A 224 -4.36 -16.12 -7.99
C LEU A 224 -3.46 -16.68 -9.10
N THR A 225 -3.14 -15.81 -10.05
CA THR A 225 -2.09 -16.09 -11.03
C THR A 225 -0.73 -16.14 -10.33
N GLU A 226 0.27 -16.74 -10.97
CA GLU A 226 1.62 -16.80 -10.43
C GLU A 226 2.16 -15.41 -10.09
N TYR A 227 1.96 -14.44 -10.99
CA TYR A 227 2.39 -13.06 -10.73
C TYR A 227 1.68 -12.44 -9.53
N GLN A 228 0.37 -12.67 -9.36
CA GLN A 228 -0.36 -12.18 -8.19
C GLN A 228 0.14 -12.81 -6.89
N ARG A 229 0.52 -14.09 -6.89
CA ARG A 229 1.15 -14.74 -5.74
C ARG A 229 2.49 -14.08 -5.42
N GLN A 230 3.34 -13.84 -6.41
CA GLN A 230 4.61 -13.14 -6.23
C GLN A 230 4.42 -11.72 -5.68
N MET A 231 3.39 -11.00 -6.13
CA MET A 231 3.03 -9.70 -5.56
C MET A 231 2.67 -9.82 -4.08
N VAL A 232 1.81 -10.79 -3.73
CA VAL A 232 1.45 -11.08 -2.33
C VAL A 232 2.66 -11.38 -1.47
N GLU A 233 3.55 -12.25 -1.94
CA GLU A 233 4.79 -12.59 -1.24
C GLU A 233 5.70 -11.38 -1.08
N TYR A 234 5.85 -10.56 -2.12
CA TYR A 234 6.76 -9.43 -2.10
C TYR A 234 6.27 -8.34 -1.14
N VAL A 235 5.00 -7.95 -1.24
CA VAL A 235 4.46 -6.84 -0.43
C VAL A 235 4.38 -7.23 1.06
N ASN A 236 3.98 -8.46 1.38
CA ASN A 236 4.03 -8.94 2.76
C ASN A 236 5.49 -9.14 3.22
N GLY A 237 6.34 -9.69 2.34
CA GLY A 237 7.75 -9.94 2.61
C GLY A 237 8.51 -8.66 2.96
N ILE A 238 8.34 -7.56 2.21
CA ILE A 238 9.04 -6.30 2.51
C ILE A 238 8.58 -5.66 3.82
N HIS A 239 7.29 -5.80 4.16
CA HIS A 239 6.75 -5.38 5.45
C HIS A 239 7.39 -6.18 6.59
N ASP A 240 7.40 -7.50 6.47
CA ASP A 240 7.94 -8.41 7.49
C ASP A 240 9.46 -8.33 7.57
N TYR A 241 10.13 -7.99 6.48
CA TYR A 241 11.57 -7.75 6.44
C TYR A 241 11.97 -6.62 7.40
N PHE A 242 11.14 -5.58 7.50
CA PHE A 242 11.36 -4.44 8.38
C PHE A 242 10.78 -4.64 9.78
N HIS A 243 9.57 -5.20 9.91
CA HIS A 243 8.83 -5.30 11.18
C HIS A 243 8.93 -6.65 11.89
N GLY A 244 9.54 -7.66 11.27
CA GLY A 244 9.47 -9.05 11.71
C GLY A 244 8.24 -9.78 11.18
N ALA A 245 8.18 -11.10 11.36
CA ALA A 245 7.12 -11.93 10.80
C ALA A 245 5.73 -11.54 11.30
N ALA A 246 4.82 -11.26 10.38
CA ALA A 246 3.41 -11.06 10.70
C ALA A 246 2.72 -12.40 11.04
N PRO A 247 1.66 -12.40 11.87
CA PRO A 247 0.94 -13.63 12.21
C PRO A 247 0.19 -14.24 11.00
N ARG A 248 0.02 -13.47 9.92
CA ARG A 248 -0.62 -13.88 8.67
C ARG A 248 -0.19 -12.95 7.53
N LYS A 249 -0.36 -13.43 6.30
CA LYS A 249 -0.35 -12.54 5.12
C LYS A 249 -1.61 -11.69 5.10
N SER A 250 -1.42 -10.42 4.77
CA SER A 250 -2.47 -9.44 4.61
C SER A 250 -2.85 -9.30 3.13
N ILE A 251 -4.08 -8.83 2.88
CA ILE A 251 -4.54 -8.48 1.54
C ILE A 251 -3.65 -7.35 1.01
N VAL A 252 -3.14 -7.52 -0.21
CA VAL A 252 -2.35 -6.50 -0.90
C VAL A 252 -3.27 -5.54 -1.62
N ALA A 253 -3.06 -4.24 -1.41
CA ALA A 253 -3.67 -3.18 -2.19
C ALA A 253 -2.67 -2.67 -3.23
N VAL A 254 -3.03 -2.75 -4.50
CA VAL A 254 -2.24 -2.25 -5.63
C VAL A 254 -2.97 -1.08 -6.23
N TYR A 255 -2.36 0.09 -6.18
CA TYR A 255 -2.89 1.35 -6.68
C TYR A 255 -2.34 1.61 -8.08
N HIS A 256 -3.11 1.27 -9.11
CA HIS A 256 -2.76 1.56 -10.51
C HIS A 256 -2.92 3.06 -10.76
N VAL A 257 -1.82 3.74 -11.09
CA VAL A 257 -1.75 5.20 -11.18
C VAL A 257 -2.52 5.68 -12.41
N ILE A 258 -3.46 6.61 -12.21
CA ILE A 258 -4.25 7.24 -13.29
C ILE A 258 -3.86 8.71 -13.44
N GLU A 259 -3.70 9.43 -12.33
CA GLU A 259 -3.30 10.83 -12.35
C GLU A 259 -2.34 11.14 -11.19
N VAL A 260 -1.46 12.11 -11.40
CA VAL A 260 -0.59 12.66 -10.35
C VAL A 260 -0.74 14.18 -10.34
N PHE A 261 -0.91 14.75 -9.15
CA PHE A 261 -1.00 16.17 -8.91
C PHE A 261 0.13 16.61 -7.98
N ASP A 262 0.71 17.77 -8.26
CA ASP A 262 1.59 18.48 -7.33
C ASP A 262 0.74 19.45 -6.51
N ASN A 263 0.49 19.06 -5.26
CA ASN A 263 -0.32 19.80 -4.29
C ASN A 263 0.57 20.67 -3.38
N SER A 264 1.85 20.85 -3.71
CA SER A 264 2.79 21.65 -2.91
C SER A 264 2.25 23.08 -2.70
N PRO A 265 2.12 23.52 -1.43
CA PRO A 265 1.65 24.87 -1.11
C PRO A 265 2.50 25.95 -1.78
N GLY A 266 1.87 27.03 -2.24
CA GLY A 266 2.51 28.19 -2.86
C GLY A 266 2.98 28.00 -4.31
N LYS A 267 3.54 26.83 -4.66
CA LYS A 267 4.15 26.60 -5.99
C LYS A 267 3.19 25.99 -7.00
N ALA A 268 2.66 24.81 -6.71
CA ALA A 268 1.96 24.00 -7.70
C ALA A 268 0.43 24.08 -7.59
N ARG A 269 -0.08 24.34 -6.37
CA ARG A 269 -1.51 24.66 -6.12
C ARG A 269 -2.49 23.60 -6.64
N GLY A 270 -2.08 22.33 -6.65
CA GLY A 270 -2.93 21.22 -7.12
C GLY A 270 -2.94 21.05 -8.63
N LYS A 271 -1.82 21.37 -9.29
CA LYS A 271 -1.69 21.18 -10.73
C LYS A 271 -1.52 19.68 -11.04
N ARG A 272 -2.32 19.18 -11.99
CA ARG A 272 -2.10 17.85 -12.57
C ARG A 272 -0.78 17.85 -13.35
N VAL A 273 0.15 17.00 -12.92
CA VAL A 273 1.46 16.80 -13.56
C VAL A 273 1.49 15.53 -14.41
N VAL A 274 0.56 14.59 -14.17
CA VAL A 274 0.39 13.37 -14.97
C VAL A 274 -1.10 13.04 -15.14
N PRO A 275 -1.58 12.79 -16.38
CA PRO A 275 -0.97 13.30 -17.60
C PRO A 275 -0.97 14.85 -17.55
N PRO A 276 0.01 15.54 -18.14
CA PRO A 276 0.02 17.00 -18.18
C PRO A 276 -1.26 17.50 -18.85
N LEU A 277 -1.81 18.60 -18.33
CA LEU A 277 -2.87 19.32 -19.03
C LEU A 277 -2.31 19.91 -20.34
N PRO A 278 -3.12 20.01 -21.41
CA PRO A 278 -2.76 20.70 -22.64
C PRO A 278 -2.29 22.14 -22.41
#